data_AF-A0A2A2D7L6-F1
#
_entry.id   AF-A0A2A2D7L6-F1
#
_cell.length_a   1.000
_cell.length_b   1.000
_cell.length_c   1.000
_cell.angle_alpha   90.00
_cell.angle_beta   90.00
_cell.angle_gamma   90.00
#
_symmetry.space_group_name_H-M   'P 1'
#
loop_
_entity.id
_entity.type
_entity.pdbx_description
1 polymer ?
#
loop_
_entity_poly.entity_id
_entity_poly.type
_entity_poly.pdbx_seq_one_letter_code
_entity_poly.pdbx_strand_id
1 'polypeptide(L)'
;MEKAVGSCRRELLTAQPGGGRDPELLAEAIDRDLALSARGVRQRTLYQHTVRSHGPTLAYIERITAAGAQVRTVDEIIDRLIVCDRSIAFIPGVQQRRTAALVIQDPGVIQYLLKYFEYLWEAAKPVRGQGVTAGGGAEALTHETRRSVLELMVRGHTDEAIAARLGISARTVSTHVKKAADLLGSRSRAQLGYLLARTGLLDDPEALEALGPAAQAPRRGVDRPEPR
;
A
#
# COMPACT_ATOMS: atom_id res chain seq x y z
N MET A 1 -26.22 1.11 -1.80
CA MET A 1 -24.86 1.71 -1.76
C MET A 1 -24.36 2.04 -3.16
N GLU A 2 -24.16 1.05 -4.04
CA GLU A 2 -23.61 1.23 -5.40
C GLU A 2 -24.29 2.32 -6.22
N LYS A 3 -25.64 2.32 -6.26
CA LYS A 3 -26.40 3.37 -6.95
C LYS A 3 -26.06 4.78 -6.46
N ALA A 4 -25.91 4.97 -5.15
CA ALA A 4 -25.59 6.28 -4.56
C ALA A 4 -24.16 6.72 -4.86
N VAL A 5 -23.20 5.79 -4.78
CA VAL A 5 -21.80 6.05 -5.16
C VAL A 5 -21.70 6.36 -6.65
N GLY A 6 -22.35 5.56 -7.49
CA GLY A 6 -22.39 5.76 -8.94
C GLY A 6 -23.07 7.07 -9.36
N SER A 7 -24.04 7.58 -8.58
CA SER A 7 -24.71 8.85 -8.84
C SER A 7 -24.02 10.08 -8.22
N CYS A 8 -22.91 9.90 -7.50
CA CYS A 8 -22.19 10.99 -6.84
C CYS A 8 -21.70 12.03 -7.86
N ARG A 9 -21.85 13.32 -7.51
CA ARG A 9 -21.64 14.46 -8.41
C ARG A 9 -20.56 15.44 -7.98
N ARG A 10 -20.21 15.50 -6.70
CA ARG A 10 -19.31 16.55 -6.14
C ARG A 10 -18.14 15.96 -5.39
N GLU A 11 -18.41 15.05 -4.45
CA GLU A 11 -17.38 14.54 -3.54
C GLU A 11 -17.69 13.12 -3.05
N LEU A 12 -16.70 12.24 -3.13
CA LEU A 12 -16.73 10.91 -2.55
C LEU A 12 -15.59 10.79 -1.54
N LEU A 13 -15.94 10.56 -0.28
CA LEU A 13 -15.01 10.32 0.81
C LEU A 13 -15.11 8.85 1.23
N THR A 14 -13.96 8.19 1.39
CA THR A 14 -13.95 6.78 1.79
C THR A 14 -12.88 6.48 2.83
N ALA A 15 -13.21 5.70 3.85
CA ALA A 15 -12.28 5.10 4.77
C ALA A 15 -12.39 3.58 4.62
N GLN A 16 -11.27 2.91 4.35
CA GLN A 16 -11.20 1.47 4.11
C GLN A 16 -10.43 0.79 5.25
N PRO A 17 -11.11 -0.05 6.05
CA PRO A 17 -10.49 -0.79 7.15
C PRO A 17 -9.64 -1.95 6.62
N GLY A 18 -8.75 -2.43 7.47
CA GLY A 18 -7.95 -3.63 7.22
C GLY A 18 -6.73 -3.40 6.32
N GLY A 19 -6.14 -4.52 5.90
CA GLY A 19 -5.03 -4.55 4.96
C GLY A 19 -5.48 -4.44 3.51
N GLY A 20 -4.71 -5.07 2.63
CA GLY A 20 -5.02 -5.18 1.21
C GLY A 20 -6.49 -5.48 0.90
N ARG A 21 -7.02 -4.82 -0.12
CA ARG A 21 -8.35 -5.12 -0.65
C ARG A 21 -8.29 -6.34 -1.55
N ASP A 22 -9.36 -7.12 -1.51
CA ASP A 22 -9.59 -8.22 -2.42
C ASP A 22 -9.43 -7.76 -3.90
N PRO A 23 -8.62 -8.46 -4.71
CA PRO A 23 -8.39 -8.09 -6.11
C PRO A 23 -9.65 -8.01 -6.98
N GLU A 24 -10.66 -8.87 -6.74
CA GLU A 24 -11.91 -8.84 -7.50
C GLU A 24 -12.70 -7.58 -7.18
N LEU A 25 -12.79 -7.23 -5.89
CA LEU A 25 -13.41 -5.97 -5.44
C LEU A 25 -12.65 -4.72 -5.92
N LEU A 26 -11.35 -4.83 -6.15
CA LEU A 26 -10.54 -3.75 -6.73
C LEU A 26 -10.82 -3.60 -8.23
N ALA A 27 -10.97 -4.70 -8.95
CA ALA A 27 -11.30 -4.70 -10.37
C ALA A 27 -12.67 -4.05 -10.62
N GLU A 28 -13.68 -4.36 -9.81
CA GLU A 28 -14.98 -3.70 -9.90
C GLU A 28 -14.92 -2.22 -9.47
N ALA A 29 -14.09 -1.92 -8.47
CA ALA A 29 -13.97 -0.55 -7.97
C ALA A 29 -13.31 0.39 -8.98
N ILE A 30 -12.34 -0.10 -9.75
CA ILE A 30 -11.52 0.78 -10.57
C ILE A 30 -12.32 1.48 -11.66
N ASP A 31 -13.20 0.78 -12.36
CA ASP A 31 -14.00 1.35 -13.44
C ASP A 31 -14.97 2.42 -12.90
N ARG A 32 -15.59 2.14 -11.75
CA ARG A 32 -16.46 3.09 -11.06
C ARG A 32 -15.70 4.34 -10.63
N ASP A 33 -14.53 4.17 -10.02
CA ASP A 33 -13.78 5.28 -9.45
C ASP A 33 -13.14 6.15 -10.55
N LEU A 34 -12.71 5.55 -11.66
CA LEU A 34 -12.28 6.28 -12.85
C LEU A 34 -13.45 7.04 -13.51
N ALA A 35 -14.63 6.42 -13.59
CA ALA A 35 -15.82 7.09 -14.13
C ALA A 35 -16.24 8.30 -13.26
N LEU A 36 -16.06 8.22 -11.94
CA LEU A 36 -16.27 9.35 -11.03
C LEU A 36 -15.27 10.48 -11.28
N SER A 37 -13.97 10.14 -11.39
CA SER A 37 -12.91 11.10 -11.70
C SER A 37 -13.15 11.80 -13.03
N ALA A 38 -13.55 11.07 -14.08
CA ALA A 38 -13.86 11.61 -15.40
C ALA A 38 -15.02 12.64 -15.37
N ARG A 39 -15.94 12.54 -14.40
CA ARG A 39 -17.01 13.52 -14.18
C ARG A 39 -16.60 14.71 -13.29
N GLY A 40 -15.33 14.76 -12.85
CA GLY A 40 -14.82 15.81 -11.97
C GLY A 40 -15.22 15.65 -10.50
N VAL A 41 -15.65 14.45 -10.07
CA VAL A 41 -15.97 14.18 -8.66
C VAL A 41 -14.67 14.16 -7.85
N ARG A 42 -14.60 14.95 -6.77
CA ARG A 42 -13.43 14.92 -5.88
C ARG A 42 -13.44 13.64 -5.06
N GLN A 43 -12.38 12.86 -5.16
CA GLN A 43 -12.25 11.59 -4.45
C GLN A 43 -11.13 11.66 -3.43
N ARG A 44 -11.45 11.34 -2.17
CA ARG A 44 -10.49 11.21 -1.07
C ARG A 44 -10.68 9.86 -0.38
N THR A 45 -9.60 9.09 -0.29
CA THR A 45 -9.61 7.76 0.31
C THR A 45 -8.56 7.62 1.40
N LEU A 46 -8.99 7.16 2.57
CA LEU A 46 -8.15 6.74 3.67
C LEU A 46 -8.05 5.22 3.67
N TYR A 47 -6.81 4.73 3.73
CA TYR A 47 -6.49 3.33 4.01
C TYR A 47 -5.74 3.23 5.33
N GLN A 48 -5.67 2.03 5.90
CA GLN A 48 -4.67 1.75 6.94
C GLN A 48 -3.27 1.62 6.32
N HIS A 49 -2.23 1.96 7.07
CA HIS A 49 -0.84 1.88 6.64
C HIS A 49 -0.40 0.49 6.15
N THR A 50 -1.06 -0.57 6.62
CA THR A 50 -0.81 -1.96 6.19
C THR A 50 -1.01 -2.16 4.68
N VAL A 51 -1.81 -1.31 4.03
CA VAL A 51 -2.00 -1.33 2.56
C VAL A 51 -0.72 -1.08 1.78
N ARG A 52 0.26 -0.41 2.40
CA ARG A 52 1.57 -0.08 1.79
C ARG A 52 2.41 -1.30 1.45
N SER A 53 2.02 -2.47 1.96
CA SER A 53 2.65 -3.75 1.62
C SER A 53 1.86 -4.55 0.58
N HIS A 54 0.66 -4.10 0.18
CA HIS A 54 -0.25 -4.90 -0.64
C HIS A 54 -0.25 -4.46 -2.11
N GLY A 55 0.47 -5.23 -2.94
CA GLY A 55 0.71 -4.92 -4.35
C GLY A 55 -0.55 -4.59 -5.16
N PRO A 56 -1.60 -5.45 -5.16
CA PRO A 56 -2.82 -5.18 -5.92
C PRO A 56 -3.51 -3.87 -5.54
N THR A 57 -3.52 -3.53 -4.23
CA THR A 57 -4.15 -2.29 -3.79
C THR A 57 -3.30 -1.08 -4.14
N LEU A 58 -1.98 -1.18 -4.06
CA LEU A 58 -1.07 -0.12 -4.51
C LEU A 58 -1.22 0.15 -6.02
N ALA A 59 -1.30 -0.89 -6.86
CA ALA A 59 -1.53 -0.75 -8.28
C ALA A 59 -2.88 -0.07 -8.60
N TYR A 60 -3.93 -0.40 -7.83
CA TYR A 60 -5.21 0.30 -7.91
C TYR A 60 -5.07 1.78 -7.48
N ILE A 61 -4.39 2.05 -6.36
CA ILE A 61 -4.17 3.41 -5.83
C ILE A 61 -3.44 4.28 -6.86
N GLU A 62 -2.40 3.75 -7.50
CA GLU A 62 -1.65 4.44 -8.55
C GLU A 62 -2.56 4.86 -9.70
N ARG A 63 -3.41 3.95 -10.19
CA ARG A 63 -4.34 4.24 -11.29
C ARG A 63 -5.39 5.30 -10.96
N ILE A 64 -6.03 5.22 -9.79
CA ILE A 64 -7.04 6.23 -9.42
C ILE A 64 -6.39 7.58 -9.09
N THR A 65 -5.16 7.57 -8.57
CA THR A 65 -4.41 8.79 -8.27
C THR A 65 -3.98 9.50 -9.55
N ALA A 66 -3.58 8.76 -10.58
CA ALA A 66 -3.30 9.32 -11.90
C ALA A 66 -4.54 9.98 -12.53
N ALA A 67 -5.74 9.55 -12.15
CA ALA A 67 -7.01 10.17 -12.56
C ALA A 67 -7.44 11.36 -11.67
N GLY A 68 -6.64 11.72 -10.66
CA GLY A 68 -6.89 12.87 -9.78
C GLY A 68 -7.48 12.54 -8.41
N ALA A 69 -7.72 11.27 -8.09
CA ALA A 69 -8.12 10.88 -6.74
C ALA A 69 -6.96 11.08 -5.74
N GLN A 70 -7.28 11.36 -4.49
CA GLN A 70 -6.30 11.51 -3.42
C GLN A 70 -6.39 10.34 -2.45
N VAL A 71 -5.25 9.72 -2.15
CA VAL A 71 -5.20 8.58 -1.24
C VAL A 71 -4.15 8.82 -0.16
N ARG A 72 -4.54 8.61 1.09
CA ARG A 72 -3.64 8.69 2.25
C ARG A 72 -3.78 7.45 3.13
N THR A 73 -2.77 7.18 3.95
CA THR A 73 -2.78 6.13 4.95
C THR A 73 -2.76 6.68 6.36
N VAL A 74 -3.52 6.06 7.26
CA VAL A 74 -3.49 6.30 8.71
C VAL A 74 -2.81 5.16 9.45
N ASP A 75 -2.19 5.50 10.59
CA ASP A 75 -1.58 4.54 11.50
C ASP A 75 -2.59 4.01 12.54
N GLU A 76 -3.86 4.47 12.52
CA GLU A 76 -4.94 3.98 13.40
C GLU A 76 -5.83 2.88 12.79
N ILE A 77 -6.53 2.15 13.67
CA ILE A 77 -7.64 1.30 13.27
C ILE A 77 -8.86 2.18 12.96
N ILE A 78 -9.42 2.02 11.77
CA ILE A 78 -10.56 2.78 11.26
C ILE A 78 -11.62 1.80 10.82
N ASP A 79 -12.89 2.19 10.94
CA ASP A 79 -14.01 1.46 10.35
C ASP A 79 -14.29 1.94 8.93
N ARG A 80 -15.06 1.14 8.19
CA ARG A 80 -15.51 1.55 6.85
C ARG A 80 -16.40 2.77 6.95
N LEU A 81 -16.09 3.79 6.16
CA LEU A 81 -16.94 4.96 5.97
C LEU A 81 -17.00 5.29 4.48
N ILE A 82 -18.18 5.57 3.96
CA ILE A 82 -18.35 6.09 2.60
C ILE A 82 -19.31 7.27 2.67
N VAL A 83 -18.89 8.46 2.25
CA VAL A 83 -19.75 9.65 2.19
C VAL A 83 -19.84 10.13 0.75
N CYS A 84 -21.07 10.26 0.25
CA CYS A 84 -21.38 10.77 -1.08
C CYS A 84 -22.01 12.15 -0.97
N ASP A 85 -21.46 13.14 -1.69
CA ASP A 85 -21.98 14.50 -1.85
C ASP A 85 -22.30 15.23 -0.53
N ARG A 86 -21.70 14.79 0.58
CA ARG A 86 -21.96 15.29 1.94
C ARG A 86 -23.43 15.19 2.36
N SER A 87 -24.19 14.28 1.74
CA SER A 87 -25.64 14.12 1.97
C SER A 87 -26.07 12.68 2.24
N ILE A 88 -25.22 11.70 1.96
CA ILE A 88 -25.47 10.28 2.26
C ILE A 88 -24.18 9.66 2.77
N ALA A 89 -24.24 8.99 3.91
CA ALA A 89 -23.13 8.20 4.45
C ALA A 89 -23.50 6.72 4.60
N PHE A 90 -22.50 5.85 4.45
CA PHE A 90 -22.60 4.42 4.70
C PHE A 90 -21.56 4.01 5.74
N ILE A 91 -22.01 3.28 6.76
CA ILE A 91 -21.16 2.68 7.79
C ILE A 91 -21.54 1.20 8.01
N PRO A 92 -20.65 0.35 8.57
CA PRO A 92 -21.00 -1.02 8.95
C PRO A 92 -22.22 -1.06 9.89
N GLY A 93 -23.13 -2.02 9.66
CA GLY A 93 -24.20 -2.32 10.61
C GLY A 93 -23.67 -3.05 11.86
N VAL A 94 -24.35 -2.84 12.99
CA VAL A 94 -23.93 -3.31 14.33
C VAL A 94 -24.27 -4.78 14.65
N GLN A 95 -24.98 -5.51 13.78
CA GLN A 95 -25.48 -6.86 14.08
C GLN A 95 -24.79 -7.94 13.24
N GLN A 96 -24.83 -9.19 13.74
CA GLN A 96 -24.16 -10.44 13.28
C GLN A 96 -24.14 -10.77 11.78
N ARG A 97 -24.78 -9.97 10.93
CA ARG A 97 -24.55 -9.94 9.49
C ARG A 97 -23.57 -8.80 9.17
N ARG A 98 -22.27 -9.10 9.18
CA ARG A 98 -21.15 -8.24 8.72
C ARG A 98 -21.29 -7.70 7.27
N THR A 99 -22.43 -7.94 6.62
CA THR A 99 -22.73 -7.64 5.22
C THR A 99 -23.75 -6.51 5.04
N ALA A 100 -24.44 -6.05 6.09
CA ALA A 100 -25.40 -4.96 5.97
C ALA A 100 -24.73 -3.59 6.26
N ALA A 101 -24.81 -2.66 5.31
CA ALA A 101 -24.40 -1.27 5.51
C ALA A 101 -25.58 -0.45 6.03
N LEU A 102 -25.37 0.35 7.08
CA LEU A 102 -26.33 1.36 7.53
C LEU A 102 -26.24 2.57 6.61
N VAL A 103 -27.38 3.06 6.14
CA VAL A 103 -27.48 4.30 5.35
C VAL A 103 -27.89 5.43 6.27
N ILE A 104 -27.11 6.51 6.27
CA ILE A 104 -27.34 7.70 7.09
C ILE A 104 -27.58 8.87 6.15
N GLN A 105 -28.72 9.55 6.34
CA GLN A 105 -29.11 10.76 5.60
C GLN A 105 -29.37 11.95 6.53
N ASP A 106 -29.27 11.76 7.85
CA ASP A 106 -29.42 12.84 8.82
C ASP A 106 -28.27 13.85 8.67
N PRO A 107 -28.56 15.14 8.41
CA PRO A 107 -27.51 16.14 8.21
C PRO A 107 -26.59 16.32 9.41
N GLY A 108 -27.10 16.23 10.64
CA GLY A 108 -26.31 16.38 11.86
C GLY A 108 -25.29 15.25 12.01
N VAL A 109 -25.73 14.01 11.80
CA VAL A 109 -24.84 12.83 11.83
C VAL A 109 -23.84 12.87 10.69
N ILE A 110 -24.25 13.27 9.48
CA ILE A 110 -23.32 13.41 8.35
C ILE A 110 -22.25 14.45 8.66
N GLN A 111 -22.60 15.62 9.19
CA GLN A 111 -21.60 16.63 9.57
C GLN A 111 -20.63 16.11 10.64
N TYR A 112 -21.10 15.29 11.58
CA TYR A 112 -20.23 14.62 12.55
C TYR A 112 -19.26 13.64 11.88
N LEU A 113 -19.74 12.78 10.98
CA LEU A 113 -18.91 11.84 10.23
C LEU A 113 -17.89 12.54 9.31
N LEU A 114 -18.26 13.67 8.73
CA LEU A 114 -17.35 14.52 7.96
C LEU A 114 -16.22 15.06 8.84
N LYS A 115 -16.53 15.59 10.03
CA LYS A 115 -15.50 16.05 10.97
C LYS A 115 -14.54 14.92 11.37
N TYR A 116 -15.08 13.72 11.62
CA TYR A 116 -14.26 12.54 11.89
C TYR A 116 -13.35 12.19 10.71
N PHE A 117 -13.86 12.20 9.49
CA PHE A 117 -13.05 11.98 8.29
C PHE A 117 -11.94 13.02 8.13
N GLU A 118 -12.26 14.31 8.27
CA GLU A 118 -11.26 15.38 8.14
C GLU A 118 -10.18 15.29 9.22
N TYR A 119 -10.55 14.95 10.45
CA TYR A 119 -9.60 14.71 11.54
C TYR A 119 -8.56 13.63 11.16
N LEU A 120 -9.03 12.49 10.66
CA LEU A 120 -8.15 11.44 10.17
C LEU A 120 -7.35 11.89 8.94
N TRP A 121 -7.96 12.64 8.04
CA TRP A 121 -7.34 13.10 6.80
C TRP A 121 -6.13 14.00 7.05
N GLU A 122 -6.21 14.90 8.03
CA GLU A 122 -5.11 15.79 8.43
C GLU A 122 -3.96 15.02 9.07
N ALA A 123 -4.24 13.95 9.84
CA ALA A 123 -3.22 13.09 10.43
C ALA A 123 -2.60 12.08 9.44
N ALA A 124 -3.28 11.80 8.33
CA ALA A 124 -2.90 10.78 7.38
C ALA A 124 -1.72 11.19 6.48
N LYS A 125 -0.90 10.21 6.10
CA LYS A 125 0.27 10.38 5.22
C LYS A 125 -0.06 9.98 3.79
N PRO A 126 0.36 10.73 2.75
CA PRO A 126 0.22 10.29 1.37
C PRO A 126 0.80 8.90 1.13
N VAL A 127 0.16 8.12 0.27
CA VAL A 127 0.77 6.89 -0.26
C VAL A 127 1.93 7.33 -1.16
N ARG A 128 3.16 6.84 -0.90
CA ARG A 128 4.34 7.25 -1.67
C ARG A 128 4.10 6.96 -3.16
N GLY A 129 4.43 7.92 -4.02
CA GLY A 129 4.02 7.99 -5.44
C GLY A 129 3.20 9.23 -5.79
N GLN A 130 2.65 9.93 -4.78
CA GLN A 130 2.10 11.27 -4.95
C GLN A 130 3.20 12.33 -4.84
N GLY A 131 3.70 12.81 -5.99
CA GLY A 131 4.53 14.03 -6.06
C GLY A 131 6.04 13.86 -6.26
N VAL A 132 6.53 12.73 -6.75
CA VAL A 132 7.91 12.64 -7.28
C VAL A 132 7.83 12.59 -8.80
N THR A 133 8.41 13.59 -9.44
CA THR A 133 8.64 13.69 -10.88
C THR A 133 9.12 12.35 -11.47
N ALA A 134 8.59 12.03 -12.65
CA ALA A 134 8.92 10.86 -13.46
C ALA A 134 10.37 10.38 -13.30
N GLY A 135 10.55 9.18 -12.75
CA GLY A 135 11.87 8.54 -12.65
C GLY A 135 11.94 7.25 -11.84
N GLY A 136 11.11 7.04 -10.80
CA GLY A 136 11.36 5.95 -9.83
C GLY A 136 10.16 5.09 -9.40
N GLY A 137 8.98 5.25 -10.00
CA GLY A 137 7.72 4.66 -9.50
C GLY A 137 7.76 3.14 -9.35
N ALA A 138 8.15 2.41 -10.39
CA ALA A 138 8.20 0.95 -10.36
C ALA A 138 9.26 0.40 -9.38
N GLU A 139 10.38 1.09 -9.22
CA GLU A 139 11.46 0.66 -8.33
C GLU A 139 11.08 0.87 -6.86
N ALA A 140 10.55 2.03 -6.49
CA ALA A 140 10.12 2.32 -5.11
C ALA A 140 9.01 1.36 -4.62
N LEU A 141 8.02 1.06 -5.48
CA LEU A 141 6.99 0.04 -5.23
C LEU A 141 7.58 -1.37 -5.05
N THR A 142 8.68 -1.68 -5.76
CA THR A 142 9.44 -2.93 -5.63
C THR A 142 10.21 -2.99 -4.31
N HIS A 143 10.66 -1.85 -3.76
CA HIS A 143 11.40 -1.78 -2.49
C HIS A 143 10.50 -2.01 -1.27
N GLU A 144 9.33 -1.38 -1.20
CA GLU A 144 8.40 -1.57 -0.08
C GLU A 144 7.84 -3.00 -0.06
N THR A 145 7.50 -3.55 -1.24
CA THR A 145 7.13 -4.97 -1.39
C THR A 145 8.25 -5.90 -0.94
N ARG A 146 9.52 -5.61 -1.32
CA ARG A 146 10.69 -6.38 -0.89
C ARG A 146 10.84 -6.36 0.62
N ARG A 147 10.69 -5.20 1.25
CA ARG A 147 10.77 -5.05 2.71
C ARG A 147 9.72 -5.90 3.40
N SER A 148 8.45 -5.80 2.98
CA SER A 148 7.36 -6.59 3.57
C SER A 148 7.55 -8.10 3.37
N VAL A 149 8.07 -8.52 2.21
CA VAL A 149 8.47 -9.92 1.99
C VAL A 149 9.51 -10.37 3.01
N LEU A 150 10.56 -9.57 3.23
CA LEU A 150 11.65 -9.91 4.16
C LEU A 150 11.19 -9.87 5.63
N GLU A 151 10.35 -8.92 6.02
CA GLU A 151 9.76 -8.87 7.37
C GLU A 151 8.91 -10.12 7.66
N LEU A 152 8.03 -10.50 6.73
CA LEU A 152 7.20 -11.70 6.91
C LEU A 152 8.03 -12.99 6.87
N MET A 153 9.09 -13.03 6.05
CA MET A 153 10.04 -14.13 6.04
C MET A 153 10.72 -14.30 7.41
N VAL A 154 11.21 -13.20 8.02
CA VAL A 154 11.87 -13.24 9.33
C VAL A 154 10.90 -13.68 10.42
N ARG A 155 9.61 -13.36 10.28
CA ARG A 155 8.52 -13.86 11.16
C ARG A 155 8.17 -15.34 10.93
N GLY A 156 8.82 -16.03 9.99
CA GLY A 156 8.66 -17.47 9.77
C GLY A 156 7.58 -17.86 8.75
N HIS A 157 7.04 -16.90 7.98
CA HIS A 157 6.05 -17.23 6.95
C HIS A 157 6.69 -17.91 5.73
N THR A 158 5.96 -18.87 5.13
CA THR A 158 6.32 -19.50 3.85
C THR A 158 6.07 -18.55 2.68
N ASP A 159 6.69 -18.81 1.53
CA ASP A 159 6.52 -17.95 0.36
C ASP A 159 5.07 -17.93 -0.13
N GLU A 160 4.35 -19.04 0.00
CA GLU A 160 2.92 -19.14 -0.34
C GLU A 160 2.06 -18.29 0.61
N ALA A 161 2.36 -18.32 1.91
CA ALA A 161 1.64 -17.51 2.90
C ALA A 161 1.93 -16.01 2.71
N ILE A 162 3.16 -15.65 2.37
CA ILE A 162 3.56 -14.27 2.03
C ILE A 162 2.87 -13.82 0.75
N ALA A 163 2.90 -14.65 -0.30
CA ALA A 163 2.27 -14.40 -1.59
C ALA A 163 0.77 -14.12 -1.44
N ALA A 164 0.05 -14.98 -0.71
CA ALA A 164 -1.37 -14.79 -0.42
C ALA A 164 -1.64 -13.50 0.35
N ARG A 165 -0.78 -13.15 1.32
CA ARG A 165 -0.95 -11.96 2.17
C ARG A 165 -0.66 -10.65 1.45
N LEU A 166 0.30 -10.65 0.53
CA LEU A 166 0.71 -9.45 -0.22
C LEU A 166 0.02 -9.34 -1.59
N GLY A 167 -0.76 -10.36 -1.98
CA GLY A 167 -1.47 -10.40 -3.25
C GLY A 167 -0.53 -10.52 -4.47
N ILE A 168 0.59 -11.24 -4.32
CA ILE A 168 1.61 -11.46 -5.36
C ILE A 168 1.86 -12.95 -5.58
N SER A 169 2.58 -13.34 -6.63
CA SER A 169 2.93 -14.75 -6.85
C SER A 169 4.05 -15.23 -5.92
N ALA A 170 4.05 -16.53 -5.57
CA ALA A 170 5.15 -17.15 -4.83
C ALA A 170 6.50 -16.96 -5.55
N ARG A 171 6.52 -17.00 -6.88
CA ARG A 171 7.72 -16.70 -7.70
C ARG A 171 8.22 -15.27 -7.49
N THR A 172 7.32 -14.30 -7.34
CA THR A 172 7.67 -12.91 -7.03
C THR A 172 8.30 -12.81 -5.64
N VAL A 173 7.71 -13.48 -4.64
CA VAL A 173 8.28 -13.58 -3.28
C VAL A 173 9.70 -14.16 -3.32
N SER A 174 9.88 -15.32 -3.95
CA SER A 174 11.19 -15.97 -4.05
C SER A 174 12.20 -15.11 -4.79
N THR A 175 11.77 -14.31 -5.78
CA THR A 175 12.63 -13.35 -6.48
C THR A 175 13.13 -12.23 -5.54
N HIS A 176 12.26 -11.68 -4.71
CA HIS A 176 12.64 -10.67 -3.70
C HIS A 176 13.60 -11.25 -2.66
N VAL A 177 13.30 -12.45 -2.14
CA VAL A 177 14.17 -13.15 -1.17
C VAL A 177 15.54 -13.44 -1.77
N LYS A 178 15.58 -13.94 -3.02
CA LYS A 178 16.84 -14.24 -3.72
C LYS A 178 17.67 -12.97 -3.93
N LYS A 179 17.08 -11.87 -4.39
CA LYS A 179 17.79 -10.60 -4.53
C LYS A 179 18.41 -10.13 -3.21
N ALA A 180 17.68 -10.24 -2.10
CA ALA A 180 18.21 -9.89 -0.78
C ALA A 180 19.32 -10.86 -0.32
N ALA A 181 19.17 -12.16 -0.59
CA ALA A 181 20.19 -13.16 -0.30
C ALA A 181 21.49 -12.89 -1.06
N ASP A 182 21.40 -12.63 -2.36
CA ASP A 182 22.56 -12.35 -3.23
C ASP A 182 23.30 -11.08 -2.75
N LEU A 183 22.56 -10.02 -2.41
CA LEU A 183 23.13 -8.76 -1.92
C LEU A 183 23.83 -8.91 -0.56
N LEU A 184 23.26 -9.69 0.36
CA LEU A 184 23.83 -9.91 1.68
C LEU A 184 24.82 -11.08 1.72
N GLY A 185 25.10 -11.73 0.58
CA GLY A 185 25.97 -12.89 0.50
C GLY A 185 25.45 -14.10 1.30
N SER A 186 24.13 -14.19 1.48
CA SER A 186 23.51 -15.27 2.24
C SER A 186 23.37 -16.53 1.40
N ARG A 187 23.63 -17.69 2.02
CA ARG A 187 23.48 -19.01 1.40
C ARG A 187 22.24 -19.76 1.86
N SER A 188 21.52 -19.24 2.84
CA SER A 188 20.29 -19.86 3.34
C SER A 188 19.31 -18.82 3.88
N ARG A 189 18.03 -19.17 3.94
CA ARG A 189 16.96 -18.31 4.48
C ARG A 189 17.20 -17.97 5.96
N ALA A 190 17.70 -18.93 6.73
CA ALA A 190 18.08 -18.72 8.13
C ALA A 190 19.26 -17.75 8.28
N GLN A 191 20.30 -17.91 7.46
CA GLN A 191 21.44 -17.00 7.42
C GLN A 191 21.01 -15.58 6.97
N LEU A 192 20.08 -15.50 6.02
CA LEU A 192 19.54 -14.22 5.54
C LEU A 192 18.80 -13.49 6.66
N GLY A 193 17.95 -14.20 7.43
CA GLY A 193 17.26 -13.62 8.59
C GLY A 193 18.24 -13.08 9.64
N TYR A 194 19.30 -13.84 9.95
CA TYR A 194 20.36 -13.38 10.86
C TYR A 194 21.08 -12.10 10.35
N LEU A 195 21.41 -12.06 9.05
CA LEU A 195 22.10 -10.90 8.45
C LEU A 195 21.21 -9.65 8.43
N LEU A 196 19.91 -9.81 8.14
CA LEU A 196 18.94 -8.70 8.19
C LEU A 196 18.82 -8.11 9.60
N ALA A 197 18.75 -8.97 10.62
CA ALA A 197 18.72 -8.52 12.01
C ALA A 197 20.03 -7.84 12.44
N ARG A 198 21.19 -8.37 12.01
CA ARG A 198 22.51 -7.80 12.37
C ARG A 198 22.79 -6.45 11.73
N THR A 199 22.24 -6.21 10.54
CA THR A 199 22.51 -4.98 9.76
C THR A 199 21.50 -3.87 10.02
N GLY A 200 20.40 -4.14 10.73
CA GLY A 200 19.33 -3.16 10.95
C GLY A 200 18.64 -2.73 9.65
N LEU A 201 18.79 -3.52 8.58
CA LEU A 201 18.30 -3.14 7.24
C LEU A 201 16.78 -3.07 7.20
N LEU A 202 16.10 -3.86 8.04
CA LEU A 202 14.66 -3.78 8.23
C LEU A 202 14.24 -2.65 9.18
N ASP A 203 15.15 -1.89 9.77
CA ASP A 203 14.81 -0.77 10.66
C ASP A 203 15.07 0.59 9.99
N ASP A 204 15.84 0.61 8.90
CA ASP A 204 16.19 1.80 8.12
C ASP A 204 15.57 1.75 6.69
N PRO A 205 14.62 2.65 6.36
CA PRO A 205 14.03 2.73 5.02
C PRO A 205 15.04 3.07 3.91
N GLU A 206 16.04 3.91 4.19
CA GLU A 206 17.01 4.42 3.21
C GLU A 206 18.11 3.37 2.91
N ALA A 207 18.51 2.58 3.92
CA ALA A 207 19.47 1.50 3.73
C ALA A 207 18.93 0.37 2.82
N LEU A 208 17.61 0.20 2.78
CA LEU A 208 16.93 -0.77 1.92
C LEU A 208 16.69 -0.21 0.50
N GLU A 209 16.68 1.11 0.34
CA GLU A 209 16.71 1.82 -0.97
C GLU A 209 18.10 1.70 -1.63
N ALA A 210 19.19 1.75 -0.85
CA ALA A 210 20.56 1.49 -1.33
C ALA A 210 20.78 0.08 -1.90
N LEU A 211 19.82 -0.84 -1.71
CA LEU A 211 19.76 -2.17 -2.33
C LEU A 211 19.17 -2.16 -3.76
N GLY A 212 18.98 -0.98 -4.35
CA GLY A 212 18.74 -0.79 -5.79
C GLY A 212 20.02 -1.06 -6.63
N PRO A 213 19.95 -1.06 -7.96
CA PRO A 213 20.98 -1.62 -8.85
C PRO A 213 22.34 -0.88 -8.89
N ALA A 214 22.65 0.02 -7.96
CA ALA A 214 23.80 0.92 -8.03
C ALA A 214 25.02 0.57 -7.15
N ALA A 215 25.07 -0.60 -6.50
CA ALA A 215 26.26 -1.03 -5.75
C ALA A 215 27.12 -2.04 -6.53
N GLN A 216 27.51 -1.71 -7.77
CA GLN A 216 28.68 -2.35 -8.40
C GLN A 216 29.94 -1.60 -7.95
N ALA A 217 30.78 -2.33 -7.22
CA ALA A 217 31.97 -1.92 -6.47
C ALA A 217 32.94 -0.92 -7.14
N PRO A 218 33.71 -0.14 -6.36
CA PRO A 218 35.00 0.36 -6.83
C PRO A 218 35.98 -0.82 -6.88
N ARG A 219 36.42 -1.19 -8.08
CA ARG A 219 37.57 -2.09 -8.27
C ARG A 219 38.83 -1.36 -7.77
N ARG A 220 39.30 -1.68 -6.55
CA ARG A 220 40.70 -1.44 -6.20
C ARG A 220 41.56 -2.48 -6.89
N GLY A 221 42.27 -2.05 -7.93
CA GLY A 221 43.43 -2.77 -8.43
C GLY A 221 44.46 -2.85 -7.33
N VAL A 222 44.77 -4.07 -6.88
CA VAL A 222 46.00 -4.35 -6.16
C VAL A 222 46.97 -4.86 -7.21
N ASP A 223 47.88 -3.96 -7.56
CA ASP A 223 49.05 -4.22 -8.37
C ASP A 223 49.92 -5.28 -7.67
N ARG A 224 50.29 -6.32 -8.40
CA ARG A 224 51.18 -7.40 -7.93
C ARG A 224 52.55 -7.12 -8.55
N PRO A 225 53.63 -6.89 -7.79
CA PRO A 225 54.94 -6.88 -8.38
C PRO A 225 55.43 -8.34 -8.55
N GLU A 226 55.78 -8.69 -9.78
CA GLU A 226 56.52 -9.92 -10.13
C GLU A 226 58.04 -9.74 -9.92
N PRO A 227 58.79 -10.86 -9.79
CA PRO A 227 60.06 -10.91 -9.07
C PRO A 227 61.28 -10.59 -9.95
N ARG A 228 62.41 -10.31 -9.30
CA ARG A 228 63.75 -10.45 -9.88
C ARG A 228 64.51 -11.55 -9.16
#